data_AF-A0A945E1A4-F1
#
_entry.id   AF-A0A945E1A4-F1
#
_cell.length_a   1.000
_cell.length_b   1.000
_cell.length_c   1.000
_cell.angle_alpha   90.00
_cell.angle_beta   90.00
_cell.angle_gamma   90.00
#
_symmetry.space_group_name_H-M   'P 1'
#
loop_
_entity.id
_entity.type
_entity.pdbx_description
1 polymer ?
#
loop_
_entity_poly.entity_id
_entity_poly.type
_entity_poly.pdbx_seq_one_letter_code
_entity_poly.pdbx_strand_id
1 'polypeptide(L)' 'MKVVEELGELADEILTSMNLARDTKIANFSRENMEDEFADVLGSLILLANELDIDVEKVIKKKIKFTRDRFDMNKDSE' A
#
# COMPACT_ATOMS: atom_id res chain seq x y z
N MET A 1 3.77 -12.93 -11.31
CA MET A 1 2.55 -12.73 -10.49
C MET A 1 2.48 -11.23 -10.29
N LYS A 2 1.56 -10.51 -10.94
CA LYS A 2 1.69 -9.05 -11.10
C LYS A 2 1.83 -8.28 -9.78
N VAL A 3 1.05 -8.65 -8.77
CA VAL A 3 1.17 -8.07 -7.40
C VAL A 3 2.59 -8.09 -6.83
N VAL A 4 3.39 -9.13 -7.11
CA VAL A 4 4.77 -9.25 -6.58
C VAL A 4 5.74 -8.33 -7.33
N GLU A 5 5.46 -8.07 -8.61
CA GLU A 5 6.27 -7.21 -9.47
C GLU A 5 6.08 -5.74 -9.09
N GLU A 6 4.83 -5.27 -9.08
CA GLU A 6 4.49 -3.88 -8.68
C GLU A 6 4.96 -3.60 -7.24
N LEU A 7 4.90 -4.59 -6.35
CA LEU A 7 5.39 -4.44 -4.98
C LEU A 7 6.93 -4.26 -4.93
N GLY A 8 7.64 -4.90 -5.85
CA GLY A 8 9.09 -4.72 -5.99
C GLY A 8 9.43 -3.32 -6.49
N GLU A 9 8.71 -2.83 -7.48
CA GLU A 9 8.89 -1.48 -8.04
C GLU A 9 8.58 -0.39 -7.00
N LEU A 10 7.48 -0.52 -6.27
CA LEU A 10 7.16 0.37 -5.14
C LEU A 10 8.24 0.32 -4.05
N ALA A 11 8.79 -0.85 -3.74
CA ALA A 11 9.84 -0.99 -2.74
C ALA A 11 11.14 -0.28 -3.18
N ASP A 12 11.52 -0.39 -4.46
CA ASP A 12 12.68 0.28 -5.02
C ASP A 12 12.52 1.82 -5.01
N GLU A 13 11.33 2.32 -5.30
CA GLU A 13 11.03 3.77 -5.25
C GLU A 13 11.05 4.29 -3.80
N ILE A 14 10.49 3.55 -2.84
CA ILE A 14 10.58 3.88 -1.40
C ILE A 14 12.04 3.91 -0.95
N LEU A 15 12.85 2.90 -1.28
CA LEU A 15 14.26 2.85 -0.91
C LEU A 15 15.06 4.00 -1.52
N THR A 16 14.73 4.39 -2.74
CA THR A 16 15.30 5.56 -3.43
C THR A 16 14.91 6.86 -2.71
N SER A 17 13.66 7.00 -2.27
CA SER A 17 13.16 8.18 -1.54
C SER A 17 13.76 8.36 -0.14
N MET A 18 14.11 7.27 0.54
CA MET A 18 14.60 7.29 1.92
C MET A 18 16.11 7.60 2.05
N ASN A 19 16.78 8.02 0.97
CA ASN A 19 18.24 8.26 0.94
C ASN A 19 19.10 7.06 1.38
N LEU A 20 18.56 5.83 1.38
CA LEU A 20 19.36 4.62 1.61
C LEU A 20 20.22 4.25 0.39
N ALA A 21 19.98 4.90 -0.75
CA ALA A 21 20.84 4.87 -1.92
C ALA A 21 21.82 6.06 -1.92
N ARG A 22 23.13 5.77 -2.09
CA ARG A 22 24.25 6.73 -2.20
C ARG A 22 23.86 8.01 -2.96
N ASP A 23 24.37 9.14 -2.48
CA ASP A 23 24.10 10.57 -2.81
C ASP A 23 23.87 10.97 -4.29
N THR A 24 24.06 10.08 -5.26
CA THR A 24 23.89 10.34 -6.69
C THR A 24 22.48 10.08 -7.24
N LYS A 25 21.57 9.40 -6.50
CA LYS A 25 20.18 9.10 -6.98
C LYS A 25 19.07 9.99 -6.41
N ILE A 26 19.38 10.84 -5.43
CA ILE A 26 18.42 11.75 -4.77
C ILE A 26 17.76 12.72 -5.78
N ALA A 27 18.43 13.00 -6.91
CA ALA A 27 17.94 13.89 -7.96
C ALA A 27 16.75 13.33 -8.77
N ASN A 28 16.43 12.04 -8.68
CA ASN A 28 15.39 11.40 -9.50
C ASN A 28 14.16 10.95 -8.69
N PHE A 29 14.05 11.29 -7.41
CA PHE A 29 12.82 11.04 -6.66
C PHE A 29 11.68 11.86 -7.27
N SER A 30 10.67 11.18 -7.78
CA SER A 30 9.44 11.80 -8.27
C SER A 30 8.29 11.30 -7.41
N ARG A 31 7.62 12.23 -6.72
CA ARG A 31 6.40 11.92 -5.99
C ARG A 31 5.32 11.33 -6.89
N GLU A 32 5.27 11.77 -8.15
CA GLU A 32 4.35 11.24 -9.17
C GLU A 32 4.62 9.75 -9.43
N ASN A 33 5.89 9.38 -9.64
CA ASN A 33 6.26 7.97 -9.81
C ASN A 33 5.87 7.13 -8.60
N MET A 34 6.12 7.62 -7.38
CA MET A 34 5.71 6.91 -6.16
C MET A 34 4.18 6.74 -6.06
N GLU A 35 3.41 7.74 -6.47
CA GLU A 35 1.95 7.68 -6.49
C GLU A 35 1.45 6.68 -7.55
N ASP A 36 2.11 6.60 -8.71
CA ASP A 36 1.82 5.63 -9.77
C ASP A 36 2.12 4.19 -9.32
N GLU A 37 3.31 3.92 -8.79
CA GLU A 37 3.70 2.61 -8.28
C GLU A 37 2.77 2.13 -7.15
N PHE A 38 2.31 3.08 -6.31
CA PHE A 38 1.33 2.77 -5.27
C PHE A 38 -0.03 2.39 -5.86
N ALA A 39 -0.46 3.08 -6.92
CA ALA A 39 -1.69 2.78 -7.63
C ALA A 39 -1.64 1.40 -8.32
N ASP A 40 -0.49 1.04 -8.91
CA ASP A 40 -0.31 -0.24 -9.60
C ASP A 40 -0.36 -1.44 -8.64
N VAL A 41 0.24 -1.31 -7.45
CA VAL A 41 0.12 -2.31 -6.37
C VAL A 41 -1.33 -2.47 -5.93
N LEU A 42 -2.02 -1.36 -5.64
CA LEU A 42 -3.41 -1.40 -5.18
C LEU A 42 -4.35 -1.95 -6.25
N GLY A 43 -4.18 -1.51 -7.50
CA GLY A 43 -4.96 -1.97 -8.64
C GLY A 43 -4.78 -3.47 -8.85
N SER A 44 -3.54 -3.96 -8.80
CA SER A 44 -3.22 -5.38 -8.90
C SER A 44 -3.87 -6.21 -7.78
N LEU A 45 -3.92 -5.69 -6.56
CA LEU A 45 -4.61 -6.34 -5.43
C LEU A 45 -6.13 -6.39 -5.62
N ILE A 46 -6.74 -5.31 -6.13
CA ILE A 46 -8.19 -5.26 -6.41
C ILE A 46 -8.54 -6.25 -7.53
N LEU A 47 -7.74 -6.30 -8.60
CA LEU A 47 -7.95 -7.25 -9.69
C LEU A 47 -7.84 -8.69 -9.19
N LEU A 48 -6.83 -9.01 -8.38
CA LEU A 48 -6.68 -10.33 -7.78
C LEU A 48 -7.88 -10.70 -6.91
N ALA A 49 -8.40 -9.75 -6.13
CA ALA A 49 -9.58 -10.00 -5.30
C ALA A 49 -10.83 -10.28 -6.14
N ASN A 50 -11.02 -9.57 -7.26
CA ASN A 50 -12.11 -9.85 -8.21
C ASN A 50 -12.00 -11.26 -8.80
N GLU A 51 -10.81 -11.67 -9.22
CA GLU A 51 -10.56 -13.03 -9.75
C GLU A 51 -10.82 -14.14 -8.72
N LEU A 52 -10.64 -13.83 -7.44
CA LEU A 52 -10.87 -14.76 -6.33
C LEU A 52 -12.29 -14.65 -5.73
N ASP A 53 -13.17 -13.83 -6.30
CA ASP A 53 -14.52 -13.53 -5.79
C ASP A 53 -14.51 -13.06 -4.32
N ILE A 54 -13.51 -12.25 -3.97
CA ILE A 54 -13.36 -11.66 -2.63
C ILE A 54 -13.98 -10.27 -2.63
N ASP A 55 -15.00 -10.09 -1.78
CA ASP A 55 -15.54 -8.77 -1.43
C ASP A 55 -14.53 -8.00 -0.55
N VAL A 56 -13.62 -7.28 -1.20
CA VAL A 56 -12.56 -6.49 -0.55
C VAL A 56 -13.14 -5.48 0.43
N GLU A 57 -14.23 -4.81 0.05
CA GLU A 57 -14.86 -3.78 0.89
C GLU A 57 -15.31 -4.37 2.23
N LYS A 58 -16.02 -5.52 2.18
CA LYS A 58 -16.46 -6.23 3.37
C LYS A 58 -15.30 -6.75 4.22
N VAL A 59 -14.26 -7.30 3.59
CA VAL A 59 -13.08 -7.82 4.31
C VAL A 59 -12.33 -6.70 5.03
N ILE A 60 -12.10 -5.56 4.36
CA ILE A 60 -11.44 -4.40 4.95
C ILE A 60 -12.28 -3.79 6.07
N LYS A 61 -13.59 -3.62 5.88
CA LYS A 61 -14.50 -3.14 6.94
C LYS A 61 -14.45 -4.04 8.18
N LYS A 62 -14.47 -5.36 8.00
CA LYS A 62 -14.34 -6.33 9.11
C LYS A 62 -13.01 -6.17 9.82
N LYS A 63 -11.91 -5.98 9.09
CA LYS A 63 -10.57 -5.80 9.67
C LYS A 63 -10.45 -4.48 10.44
N ILE A 64 -10.98 -3.38 9.91
CA ILE A 64 -10.98 -2.07 10.59
C ILE A 64 -11.75 -2.16 11.90
N LYS A 65 -12.94 -2.78 11.90
CA LYS A 65 -13.73 -2.99 13.12
C LYS A 65 -12.92 -3.79 14.16
N PHE A 66 -12.35 -4.92 13.75
CA PHE A 66 -11.52 -5.74 14.63
C PHE A 66 -10.33 -4.97 15.23
N THR A 67 -9.65 -4.15 14.43
CA THR A 67 -8.54 -3.31 14.90
C THR A 67 -9.03 -2.26 15.89
N ARG A 68 -10.13 -1.55 15.60
CA ARG A 68 -10.70 -0.56 16.53
C ARG A 68 -11.10 -1.18 17.86
N ASP A 69 -11.76 -2.34 17.82
CA ASP A 69 -12.18 -3.07 19.02
C ASP A 69 -10.97 -3.56 19.83
N ARG A 70 -9.86 -3.92 19.16
CA ARG A 70 -8.62 -4.38 19.80
C ARG A 70 -7.80 -3.26 20.45
N PHE A 71 -7.81 -2.06 19.85
CA PHE A 71 -7.02 -0.93 20.33
C PHE A 71 -7.84 0.08 21.13
N ASP A 72 -9.09 -0.24 21.48
CA ASP A 72 -9.95 0.56 22.36
C ASP A 72 -10.09 2.03 21.92
N MET A 73 -9.98 2.29 20.61
CA MET A 73 -9.97 3.64 20.01
C MET A 73 -11.32 4.38 20.09
N ASN A 74 -12.29 3.81 20.80
CA ASN A 74 -13.60 4.43 21.05
C ASN A 74 -13.67 5.13 22.42
N LYS A 75 -12.58 5.16 23.22
CA LYS A 75 -12.57 5.74 24.57
C LYS A 75 -12.38 7.26 24.64
N ASP A 76 -12.12 7.95 23.53
CA ASP A 76 -11.83 9.39 23.52
C ASP A 76 -13.01 10.25 23.00
N SER A 77 -14.24 9.76 23.07
CA SER A 77 -15.42 10.48 22.54
C SER A 77 -16.64 10.51 23.48
N GLU A 78 -16.44 10.38 24.79
CA GLU A 78 -17.48 10.65 25.82
C GLU A 78 -17.21 11.97 26.57
#